data_AF-A0A530BCT2-F1
#
_entry.id   AF-A0A530BCT2-F1
#
_cell.length_a   1.000
_cell.length_b   1.000
_cell.length_c   1.000
_cell.angle_alpha   90.00
_cell.angle_beta   90.00
_cell.angle_gamma   90.00
#
_symmetry.space_group_name_H-M   'P 1'
#
loop_
_entity.id
_entity.type
_entity.pdbx_description
1 polymer ?
#
loop_
_entity_poly.entity_id
_entity_poly.type
_entity_poly.pdbx_seq_one_letter_code
_entity_poly.pdbx_strand_id
1 'polypeptide(L)' 'GLEAGAFEIDDTGLTAMALIQMMTGVIVWFRPGERLSIAEVTASYLSMTMRLVGATISHGTARPSGRAGNAVAL' A
#
# COMPACT_ATOMS: atom_id res chain seq x y z
N GLY A 1 -7.56 -12.54 -6.08
CA GLY A 1 -6.22 -12.08 -6.46
C GLY A 1 -5.77 -12.85 -7.66
N LEU A 2 -5.22 -14.04 -7.45
CA LEU A 2 -4.73 -14.94 -8.50
C LEU A 2 -5.83 -15.35 -9.50
N GLU A 3 -6.95 -15.90 -9.03
CA GLU A 3 -8.11 -16.26 -9.88
C GLU A 3 -8.68 -15.08 -10.67
N ALA A 4 -8.52 -13.86 -10.16
CA ALA A 4 -8.99 -12.64 -10.81
C ALA A 4 -7.93 -12.01 -11.75
N GLY A 5 -6.78 -12.67 -11.93
CA GLY A 5 -5.65 -12.17 -12.73
C GLY A 5 -4.97 -10.92 -12.15
N ALA A 6 -5.27 -10.54 -10.90
CA ALA A 6 -4.75 -9.34 -10.28
C ALA A 6 -3.38 -9.55 -9.61
N PHE A 7 -3.06 -10.81 -9.27
CA PHE A 7 -1.80 -11.22 -8.65
C PHE A 7 -1.10 -12.24 -9.53
N GLU A 8 0.22 -12.18 -9.54
CA GLU A 8 1.10 -13.15 -10.21
C GLU A 8 1.89 -13.86 -9.10
N ILE A 9 1.45 -15.06 -8.73
CA ILE A 9 1.97 -15.83 -7.59
C ILE A 9 2.21 -17.27 -8.03
N ASP A 10 3.46 -17.73 -7.97
CA ASP A 10 3.84 -19.10 -8.32
C ASP A 10 3.44 -20.12 -7.24
N ASP A 11 3.70 -19.78 -5.97
CA ASP A 11 3.33 -20.60 -4.80
C ASP A 11 2.60 -19.74 -3.78
N THR A 12 1.30 -19.99 -3.64
CA THR A 12 0.44 -19.24 -2.72
C THR A 12 0.78 -19.50 -1.25
N GLY A 13 1.16 -20.73 -0.89
CA GLY A 13 1.50 -21.09 0.49
C GLY A 13 2.80 -20.42 0.94
N LEU A 14 3.83 -20.47 0.09
CA LEU A 14 5.10 -19.80 0.36
C LEU A 14 4.93 -18.27 0.45
N THR A 15 4.16 -17.69 -0.48
CA THR A 15 3.87 -16.24 -0.50
C THR A 15 3.11 -15.81 0.76
N ALA A 16 2.12 -16.57 1.20
CA ALA A 16 1.40 -16.29 2.43
C ALA A 16 2.32 -16.34 3.66
N MET A 17 3.21 -17.32 3.74
CA MET A 17 4.18 -17.43 4.84
C MET A 17 5.15 -16.24 4.85
N ALA A 18 5.62 -15.79 3.69
CA ALA A 18 6.49 -14.62 3.57
C ALA A 18 5.77 -13.33 4.05
N LEU A 19 4.50 -13.14 3.71
CA LEU A 19 3.69 -12.01 4.18
C LEU A 19 3.52 -12.02 5.71
N ILE A 20 3.19 -13.19 6.29
CA ILE A 20 3.08 -13.34 7.75
C ILE A 20 4.41 -12.95 8.40
N GLN A 21 5.52 -13.51 7.93
CA GLN A 21 6.83 -13.24 8.50
C GLN A 21 7.24 -11.77 8.39
N MET A 22 6.89 -11.12 7.27
CA MET A 22 7.13 -9.69 7.06
C MET A 22 6.37 -8.83 8.09
N MET A 23 5.09 -9.13 8.34
CA MET A 23 4.26 -8.39 9.29
C MET A 23 4.67 -8.65 10.74
N THR A 24 5.06 -9.89 11.07
CA THR A 24 5.56 -10.26 12.40
C THR A 24 6.78 -9.43 12.81
N GLY A 25 7.63 -9.02 11.86
CA GLY A 25 8.73 -8.11 12.17
C GLY A 25 8.24 -6.76 12.73
N VAL A 26 7.24 -6.15 12.08
CA VAL A 26 6.73 -4.80 12.44
C VAL A 26 6.25 -4.72 13.87
N ILE A 27 5.49 -5.72 14.30
CA ILE A 27 4.91 -5.73 15.64
C ILE A 27 5.96 -5.76 16.76
N VAL A 28 7.19 -6.21 16.46
CA VAL A 28 8.28 -6.30 17.43
C VAL A 28 9.06 -4.98 17.57
N TRP A 29 9.32 -4.29 16.45
CA TRP A 29 10.22 -3.12 16.47
C TRP A 29 9.51 -1.76 16.36
N PHE A 30 8.26 -1.71 15.88
CA PHE A 30 7.58 -0.43 15.63
C PHE A 30 7.29 0.33 16.93
N ARG A 31 7.63 1.62 16.96
CA ARG A 31 7.32 2.53 18.07
C ARG A 31 6.74 3.84 17.53
N PRO A 32 5.56 4.27 18.01
CA PRO A 32 4.98 5.56 17.62
C PRO A 32 5.91 6.73 18.00
N GLY A 33 6.06 7.69 17.07
CA GLY A 33 6.85 8.90 17.31
C GLY A 33 8.36 8.76 17.07
N GLU A 34 8.84 7.58 16.66
CA GLU A 34 10.23 7.39 16.21
C GLU A 34 10.35 7.60 14.68
N ARG A 35 11.21 6.82 14.01
CA ARG A 35 11.61 6.99 12.60
C ARG A 35 10.44 6.99 11.61
N LEU A 36 9.37 6.25 11.88
CA LEU A 36 8.22 6.11 10.98
C LEU A 36 6.92 6.36 11.75
N SER A 37 6.06 7.17 11.17
CA SER A 37 4.66 7.26 11.59
C SER A 37 3.88 5.99 11.21
N ILE A 38 2.69 5.83 11.81
CA ILE A 38 1.76 4.75 11.49
C ILE A 38 1.39 4.77 10.00
N ALA A 39 1.16 5.96 9.43
CA ALA A 39 0.81 6.11 8.03
C ALA A 39 1.95 5.67 7.10
N GLU A 40 3.19 6.07 7.42
CA GLU A 40 4.36 5.72 6.61
C GLU A 40 4.71 4.23 6.68
N VAL A 41 4.64 3.61 7.87
CA VAL A 41 4.87 2.16 7.99
C VAL A 41 3.77 1.40 7.24
N THR A 42 2.51 1.82 7.34
CA THR A 42 1.39 1.18 6.63
C THR A 42 1.56 1.28 5.11
N ALA A 43 1.86 2.47 4.60
CA ALA A 43 2.09 2.68 3.16
C ALA A 43 3.28 1.86 2.64
N SER A 44 4.37 1.81 3.40
CA SER A 44 5.57 1.06 3.03
C SER A 44 5.30 -0.45 2.99
N TYR A 45 4.66 -1.00 4.02
CA TYR A 45 4.36 -2.42 4.09
C TYR A 45 3.28 -2.85 3.10
N LEU A 46 2.31 -1.99 2.81
CA LEU A 46 1.36 -2.20 1.71
C LEU A 46 2.08 -2.25 0.36
N SER A 47 3.01 -1.32 0.11
CA SER A 47 3.81 -1.32 -1.12
C SER A 47 4.62 -2.60 -1.30
N MET A 48 5.30 -3.05 -0.25
CA MET A 48 6.04 -4.31 -0.27
C MET A 48 5.12 -5.52 -0.47
N THR A 49 3.98 -5.55 0.22
CA THR A 49 2.96 -6.61 0.08
C THR A 49 2.48 -6.74 -1.35
N MET A 50 2.11 -5.63 -2.00
CA MET A 50 1.60 -5.64 -3.38
C MET A 50 2.68 -6.09 -4.36
N ARG A 51 3.93 -5.63 -4.18
CA ARG A 51 5.06 -6.12 -4.99
C ARG A 51 5.31 -7.61 -4.82
N LEU A 52 5.18 -8.13 -3.60
CA LEU A 52 5.40 -9.54 -3.31
C LEU A 52 4.36 -10.44 -3.98
N VAL A 53 3.13 -9.95 -4.19
CA VAL A 53 2.07 -10.69 -4.91
C VAL A 53 2.03 -10.39 -6.42
N GLY A 54 3.07 -9.74 -6.97
CA GLY A 54 3.15 -9.37 -8.39
C GLY A 54 2.18 -8.25 -8.80
N ALA A 55 1.56 -7.55 -7.84
CA ALA A 55 0.64 -6.45 -8.13
C ALA A 55 1.37 -5.10 -8.26
N THR A 56 1.10 -4.38 -9.34
CA THR A 56 1.56 -2.99 -9.48
C THR A 56 0.59 -2.04 -8.78
N ILE A 57 1.06 -1.34 -7.75
CA ILE A 57 0.30 -0.21 -7.19
C ILE A 57 0.44 0.97 -8.16
N SER A 58 -0.61 1.25 -8.92
CA SER A 58 -0.73 2.55 -9.58
C SER A 58 -0.93 3.60 -8.50
N HIS A 59 0.14 4.33 -8.13
CA HIS A 59 -0.01 5.57 -7.38
C HIS A 59 -0.75 6.53 -8.29
N GLY A 60 -2.07 6.62 -8.14
CA GLY A 60 -2.90 7.53 -8.93
C GLY A 60 -2.29 8.92 -8.84
N THR A 61 -1.79 9.44 -9.96
CA THR A 61 -1.47 10.86 -10.08
C THR A 61 -2.76 11.59 -9.79
N ALA A 62 -2.88 12.14 -8.58
CA ALA A 62 -4.04 12.91 -8.18
C ALA A 62 -4.27 13.99 -9.23
N ARG A 63 -5.36 13.87 -10.00
CA ARG A 63 -5.80 14.95 -10.88
C ARG A 63 -6.09 16.15 -9.98
N PRO A 64 -5.49 17.32 -10.20
CA PRO A 64 -5.89 18.51 -9.45
C PRO A 64 -7.34 18.81 -9.83
N SER A 65 -8.26 18.50 -8.92
CA SER A 65 -9.65 18.94 -9.03
C SER A 65 -9.65 20.45 -8.81
N GLY A 66 -9.56 21.19 -9.92
CA GLY A 66 -9.67 22.64 -9.93
C GLY A 66 -10.97 23.09 -9.28
N ARG A 67 -10.84 23.85 -8.20
CA ARG A 67 -11.90 24.63 -7.57
C ARG A 67 -12.24 25.80 -8.49
N ALA A 68 -13.40 25.76 -9.15
CA ALA A 68 -14.05 26.95 -9.68
C ALA A 68 -15.33 27.21 -8.88
N GLY A 69 -15.14 27.60 -7.62
CA GLY A 69 -16.16 28.28 -6.84
C GLY A 69 -15.94 29.78 -6.98
N ASN A 70 -16.99 30.48 -7.43
CA ASN A 70 -17.18 31.92 -7.43
C ASN A 70 -16.56 32.73 -8.59
N ALA A 71 -17.39 33.01 -9.60
CA ALA A 71 -17.42 34.29 -10.29
C ALA A 71 -18.83 34.91 -10.11
N VAL A 72 -18.94 35.73 -9.07
CA VAL A 72 -19.77 36.92 -8.88
C VAL A 72 -20.69 37.26 -10.06
N ALA A 73 -22.00 37.14 -9.85
CA ALA A 73 -23.00 37.85 -10.63
C ALA A 73 -23.23 39.22 -9.96
N LEU A 74 -22.89 40.28 -10.69
CA LEU A 74 -23.36 41.65 -10.49
C LEU A 74 -24.80 41.78 -11.00
#